data_AF-A0A2M3ZKF3-F1
#
_entry.id   AF-A0A2M3ZKF3-F1
#
_cell.length_a   1.000
_cell.length_b   1.000
_cell.length_c   1.000
_cell.angle_alpha   90.00
_cell.angle_beta   90.00
_cell.angle_gamma   90.00
#
_symmetry.space_group_name_H-M   'P 1'
#
loop_
_entity.id
_entity.type
_entity.pdbx_description
1 polymer ?
#
loop_
_entity_poly.entity_id
_entity_poly.type
_entity_poly.pdbx_seq_one_letter_code
_entity_poly.pdbx_strand_id
1 'polypeptide(L)'
;TTEFAMVRVSIDDAKKAALLSRILTNERLAACVHLIPNITSYYIWKGKSCCDPETLLEIKTRASRVDDIVRFIKKHHHYDVPEIVSFPIQNGNAEYFDWIRSQVSEESDPELLAKTIDELVAKLEHNNADSQQTSPP
;
A
#
# COMPACT_ATOMS: atom_id res chain seq x y z
N THR A 1 -10.02 18.81 -4.46
CA THR A 1 -9.52 17.43 -4.43
C THR A 1 -10.02 16.76 -3.16
N THR A 2 -10.31 15.46 -3.14
CA THR A 2 -10.72 14.76 -1.92
C THR A 2 -9.55 14.63 -0.94
N GLU A 3 -9.82 14.58 0.36
CA GLU A 3 -8.79 14.41 1.39
C GLU A 3 -8.22 12.98 1.42
N PHE A 4 -9.04 11.99 1.08
CA PHE A 4 -8.69 10.57 1.11
C PHE A 4 -8.67 9.96 -0.30
N ALA A 5 -7.88 8.90 -0.43
CA ALA A 5 -7.74 8.14 -1.66
C ALA A 5 -7.66 6.64 -1.37
N MET A 6 -8.16 5.85 -2.32
CA MET A 6 -7.91 4.43 -2.42
C MET A 6 -6.91 4.20 -3.54
N VAL A 7 -5.77 3.59 -3.24
CA VAL A 7 -4.74 3.21 -4.21
C VAL A 7 -4.86 1.71 -4.49
N ARG A 8 -4.84 1.32 -5.76
CA ARG A 8 -4.78 -0.07 -6.21
C ARG A 8 -3.42 -0.38 -6.79
N VAL A 9 -2.87 -1.53 -6.40
CA VAL A 9 -1.57 -2.04 -6.87
C VAL A 9 -1.67 -3.54 -7.10
N SER A 10 -1.23 -4.03 -8.26
CA SER A 10 -1.07 -5.47 -8.50
C SER A 10 0.34 -5.93 -8.13
N ILE A 11 0.45 -7.08 -7.46
CA ILE A 11 1.71 -7.71 -7.07
C ILE A 11 1.63 -9.20 -7.40
N ASP A 12 2.60 -9.75 -8.12
CA ASP A 12 2.62 -11.17 -8.57
C ASP A 12 3.22 -12.16 -7.54
N ASP A 13 3.60 -11.66 -6.37
CA ASP A 13 4.03 -12.47 -5.23
C ASP A 13 3.18 -12.16 -3.99
N ALA A 14 2.39 -13.14 -3.56
CA ALA A 14 1.51 -13.01 -2.40
C ALA A 14 2.26 -12.71 -1.09
N LYS A 15 3.47 -13.26 -0.89
CA LYS A 15 4.29 -12.98 0.29
C LYS A 15 4.78 -11.54 0.26
N LYS A 16 5.21 -11.08 -0.92
CA LYS A 16 5.61 -9.69 -1.12
C LYS A 16 4.45 -8.72 -0.94
N ALA A 17 3.26 -9.07 -1.42
CA ALA A 17 2.04 -8.29 -1.24
C ALA A 17 1.72 -8.12 0.26
N ALA A 18 1.80 -9.21 1.04
CA ALA A 18 1.61 -9.17 2.49
C ALA A 18 2.70 -8.35 3.20
N LEU A 19 3.96 -8.50 2.78
CA LEU A 19 5.08 -7.74 3.34
C LEU A 19 4.91 -6.23 3.12
N LEU A 20 4.69 -5.81 1.88
CA LEU A 20 4.49 -4.40 1.54
C LEU A 20 3.27 -3.82 2.27
N SER A 21 2.18 -4.58 2.39
CA SER A 21 1.00 -4.16 3.15
C SER A 21 1.32 -3.90 4.61
N ARG A 22 2.13 -4.76 5.25
CA ARG A 22 2.57 -4.57 6.65
C ARG A 22 3.48 -3.35 6.78
N ILE A 23 4.42 -3.15 5.85
CA ILE A 23 5.31 -1.99 5.87
C ILE A 23 4.50 -0.70 5.71
N LEU A 24 3.62 -0.63 4.72
CA LEU A 24 2.79 0.56 4.45
C LEU A 24 1.97 0.99 5.68
N THR A 25 1.41 0.05 6.43
CA THR A 25 0.63 0.37 7.63
C THR A 25 1.51 0.71 8.83
N ASN A 26 2.60 -0.03 9.07
CA ASN A 26 3.51 0.26 10.19
C ASN A 26 4.26 1.58 10.04
N GLU A 27 4.62 1.93 8.81
CA GLU A 27 5.28 3.19 8.48
C GLU A 27 4.29 4.34 8.22
N ARG A 28 3.00 4.12 8.51
CA ARG A 28 1.95 5.15 8.45
C ARG A 28 1.82 5.81 7.07
N LEU A 29 2.16 5.10 6.01
CA LEU A 29 1.86 5.49 4.61
C LEU A 29 0.43 5.14 4.23
N ALA A 30 -0.14 4.12 4.86
CA ALA A 30 -1.52 3.70 4.69
C ALA A 30 -2.17 3.45 6.05
N ALA A 31 -3.46 3.76 6.17
CA ALA A 31 -4.21 3.40 7.36
C ALA A 31 -4.63 1.92 7.29
N CYS A 32 -5.06 1.46 6.12
CA CYS A 32 -5.56 0.11 5.92
C CYS A 32 -5.17 -0.40 4.53
N VAL A 33 -4.91 -1.71 4.41
CA VAL A 33 -4.67 -2.38 3.13
C VAL A 33 -5.49 -3.66 3.10
N HIS A 34 -6.32 -3.82 2.08
CA HIS A 34 -6.92 -5.13 1.77
C HIS A 34 -6.03 -5.88 0.79
N LEU A 35 -5.83 -7.17 1.02
CA LEU A 35 -5.25 -8.09 0.06
C LEU A 35 -6.38 -8.90 -0.57
N ILE A 36 -6.49 -8.82 -1.90
CA ILE A 36 -7.42 -9.62 -2.69
C ILE A 36 -6.57 -10.67 -3.44
N PRO A 37 -6.46 -11.89 -2.89
CA PRO A 37 -5.60 -12.92 -3.47
C PRO A 37 -6.24 -13.56 -4.71
N ASN A 38 -5.43 -14.30 -5.47
CA ASN A 38 -5.86 -15.16 -6.57
C ASN A 38 -6.58 -14.41 -7.70
N ILE A 39 -6.13 -13.20 -8.02
CA ILE A 39 -6.57 -12.53 -9.25
C ILE A 39 -5.72 -13.02 -10.44
N THR A 40 -6.24 -12.87 -11.65
CA THR A 40 -5.49 -13.14 -12.88
C THR A 40 -5.61 -11.93 -13.79
N SER A 41 -4.48 -11.30 -14.09
CA SER A 41 -4.42 -10.17 -14.99
C SER A 41 -4.22 -10.65 -16.42
N TYR A 42 -4.98 -10.10 -17.36
CA TYR A 42 -4.86 -10.40 -18.79
C TYR A 42 -4.44 -9.14 -19.54
N TYR A 43 -3.38 -9.24 -20.35
CA TYR A 43 -2.83 -8.09 -21.06
C TYR A 43 -2.09 -8.51 -22.34
N ILE A 44 -1.75 -7.54 -23.19
CA ILE A 44 -0.92 -7.78 -24.38
C ILE A 44 0.50 -7.32 -24.10
N TRP A 45 1.46 -8.23 -24.25
CA TRP A 45 2.88 -7.92 -24.14
C TRP A 45 3.64 -8.39 -25.37
N LYS A 46 4.40 -7.47 -26.00
CA LYS A 46 5.14 -7.74 -27.25
C LYS A 46 4.29 -8.43 -28.32
N GLY A 47 3.03 -8.00 -28.45
CA GLY A 47 2.07 -8.53 -29.42
C GLY A 47 1.47 -9.90 -29.08
N LYS A 48 1.73 -10.44 -27.88
CA LYS A 48 1.19 -11.72 -27.42
C LYS A 48 0.21 -11.51 -26.27
N SER A 49 -0.85 -12.31 -26.24
CA SER A 49 -1.74 -12.40 -25.08
C SER A 49 -0.99 -13.06 -23.93
N CYS A 50 -0.93 -12.37 -22.80
CA CYS A 50 -0.29 -12.80 -21.58
C CYS A 50 -1.31 -12.81 -20.44
N CYS A 51 -1.07 -13.65 -19.45
CA CYS A 51 -1.78 -13.59 -18.19
C CYS A 51 -0.89 -14.03 -17.04
N ASP A 52 -1.00 -13.36 -15.90
CA ASP A 52 -0.23 -13.67 -14.70
C ASP A 52 -1.13 -13.73 -13.46
N PRO A 53 -0.87 -14.65 -12.53
CA PRO A 53 -1.52 -14.67 -11.23
C PRO A 53 -0.98 -13.52 -10.37
N GLU A 54 -1.86 -12.77 -9.75
CA GLU A 54 -1.49 -11.62 -8.92
C GLU A 54 -2.32 -11.56 -7.62
N THR A 55 -1.88 -10.70 -6.72
CA THR A 55 -2.61 -10.24 -5.54
C THR A 55 -2.84 -8.74 -5.69
N LEU A 56 -4.11 -8.32 -5.64
CA LEU A 56 -4.45 -6.90 -5.70
C LEU A 56 -4.44 -6.32 -4.29
N LEU A 57 -3.68 -5.24 -4.11
CA LEU A 57 -3.72 -4.42 -2.90
C LEU A 57 -4.72 -3.28 -3.08
N GLU A 58 -5.61 -3.10 -2.11
CA GLU A 58 -6.42 -1.89 -1.99
C GLU A 58 -6.04 -1.10 -0.74
N ILE A 59 -5.28 -0.04 -0.95
CA ILE A 59 -4.62 0.77 0.07
C ILE A 59 -5.46 2.02 0.34
N LYS A 60 -5.88 2.25 1.59
CA LYS A 60 -6.65 3.43 2.00
C LYS A 60 -5.74 4.38 2.75
N THR A 61 -5.64 5.62 2.25
CA THR A 61 -4.71 6.63 2.76
C THR A 61 -5.25 8.04 2.56
N ARG A 62 -4.49 9.05 2.98
CA ARG A 62 -4.68 10.45 2.60
C ARG A 62 -4.24 10.65 1.15
N ALA A 63 -4.98 11.48 0.41
CA ALA A 63 -4.68 11.82 -0.97
C ALA A 63 -3.29 12.47 -1.12
N SER A 64 -2.83 13.23 -0.12
CA SER A 64 -1.48 13.82 -0.12
C SER A 64 -0.34 12.79 -0.09
N ARG A 65 -0.61 11.54 0.31
CA ARG A 65 0.39 10.47 0.44
C ARG A 65 0.41 9.52 -0.77
N VAL A 66 -0.44 9.75 -1.78
CA VAL A 66 -0.49 8.89 -2.97
C VAL A 66 0.87 8.84 -3.68
N ASP A 67 1.53 9.98 -3.87
CA ASP A 67 2.84 10.02 -4.53
C ASP A 67 3.93 9.30 -3.74
N ASP A 68 3.85 9.32 -2.41
CA ASP A 68 4.79 8.59 -1.54
C ASP A 68 4.59 7.08 -1.69
N ILE A 69 3.33 6.62 -1.72
CA ILE A 69 3.01 5.21 -1.98
C ILE A 69 3.51 4.80 -3.37
N VAL A 70 3.31 5.64 -4.40
CA VAL A 70 3.81 5.37 -5.76
C VAL A 70 5.33 5.21 -5.74
N ARG A 71 6.06 6.15 -5.12
CA ARG A 71 7.53 6.08 -5.03
C ARG A 71 7.99 4.86 -4.24
N PHE A 72 7.37 4.60 -3.10
CA PHE A 72 7.67 3.46 -2.23
C PHE A 72 7.47 2.13 -2.97
N ILE A 73 6.29 1.92 -3.56
CA ILE A 73 6.00 0.68 -4.30
C ILE A 73 6.95 0.54 -5.48
N LYS A 74 7.15 1.57 -6.31
CA LYS A 74 8.06 1.48 -7.47
C LYS A 74 9.49 1.11 -7.06
N LYS A 75 9.98 1.63 -5.94
CA LYS A 75 11.32 1.30 -5.43
C LYS A 75 11.46 -0.18 -5.04
N HIS A 76 10.38 -0.80 -4.57
CA HIS A 76 10.37 -2.16 -4.06
C HIS A 76 9.66 -3.16 -4.98
N HIS A 77 9.12 -2.71 -6.11
CA HIS A 77 8.50 -3.57 -7.11
C HIS A 77 9.57 -4.12 -8.06
N HIS A 78 9.37 -5.33 -8.59
CA HIS A 78 10.34 -5.89 -9.55
C HIS A 78 9.99 -5.54 -11.00
N TYR A 79 8.71 -5.29 -11.32
CA TYR A 79 8.31 -4.72 -12.62
C TYR A 79 8.89 -3.32 -12.80
N ASP A 80 9.36 -3.04 -14.01
CA ASP A 80 9.83 -1.70 -14.41
C ASP A 80 8.71 -0.66 -14.31
N VAL A 81 7.48 -1.08 -14.63
CA VAL A 81 6.26 -0.25 -14.59
C VAL A 81 5.15 -1.03 -13.89
N PRO A 82 5.08 -0.99 -12.54
CA PRO A 82 3.98 -1.62 -11.81
C PRO A 82 2.65 -0.90 -12.07
N GLU A 83 1.55 -1.63 -12.06
CA GLU A 83 0.21 -1.04 -12.03
C GLU A 83 0.01 -0.33 -10.68
N ILE A 84 -0.14 0.99 -10.70
CA ILE A 84 -0.50 1.79 -9.53
C ILE A 84 -1.49 2.86 -9.97
N VAL A 85 -2.73 2.78 -9.48
CA VAL A 85 -3.78 3.76 -9.79
C VAL A 85 -4.47 4.21 -8.51
N SER A 86 -4.98 5.44 -8.49
CA SER A 86 -5.69 5.97 -7.31
C SER A 86 -7.08 6.47 -7.66
N PHE A 87 -8.00 6.31 -6.71
CA PHE A 87 -9.39 6.72 -6.81
C PHE A 87 -9.72 7.65 -5.63
N PRO A 88 -10.40 8.78 -5.88
CA PRO A 88 -10.82 9.68 -4.82
C PRO A 88 -11.91 9.03 -3.96
N ILE A 89 -11.77 9.09 -2.63
CA ILE A 89 -12.84 8.69 -1.72
C ILE A 89 -13.69 9.93 -1.42
N GLN A 90 -14.90 9.97 -1.98
CA GLN A 90 -15.77 11.16 -1.89
C GLN A 90 -16.57 11.21 -0.60
N ASN A 91 -17.14 10.08 -0.16
CA ASN A 91 -18.02 9.98 1.00
C ASN A 91 -17.74 8.68 1.77
N GLY A 92 -18.15 8.62 3.04
CA GLY A 92 -17.96 7.46 3.89
C GLY A 92 -18.35 7.75 5.34
N ASN A 93 -18.02 6.82 6.25
CA ASN A 93 -18.20 7.03 7.68
C ASN A 93 -17.20 8.09 8.21
N ALA A 94 -17.69 9.14 8.86
CA ALA A 94 -16.86 10.21 9.40
C ALA A 94 -15.85 9.70 10.44
N GLU A 95 -16.27 8.79 11.32
CA GLU A 95 -15.40 8.20 12.36
C GLU A 95 -14.25 7.39 11.73
N TYR A 96 -14.53 6.69 10.63
CA TYR A 96 -13.49 5.97 9.87
C TYR A 96 -12.49 6.93 9.22
N PHE A 97 -12.95 8.07 8.72
CA PHE A 97 -12.07 9.11 8.19
C PHE A 97 -11.22 9.77 9.26
N ASP A 98 -11.78 10.03 10.44
CA ASP A 98 -11.01 10.50 11.61
C ASP A 98 -9.94 9.48 12.01
N TRP A 99 -10.27 8.19 11.97
CA TRP A 99 -9.28 7.14 12.18
C TRP A 99 -8.17 7.18 11.12
N ILE A 100 -8.47 7.31 9.82
CA ILE A 100 -7.43 7.47 8.78
C ILE A 100 -6.53 8.67 9.08
N ARG A 101 -7.09 9.81 9.49
CA ARG A 101 -6.33 11.00 9.87
C ARG A 101 -5.36 10.75 11.01
N SER A 102 -5.76 9.94 11.99
CA SER A 102 -4.94 9.56 13.15
C SER A 102 -3.79 8.60 12.79
N GLN A 103 -3.97 7.78 11.76
CA GLN A 103 -2.98 6.80 11.34
C GLN A 103 -1.95 7.36 10.36
N VAL A 104 -2.35 8.30 9.50
CA VAL A 104 -1.52 8.79 8.38
C VAL A 104 -1.37 10.31 8.47
N SER A 105 -0.13 10.81 8.49
CA SER A 105 0.15 12.25 8.41
C SER A 105 -0.06 12.79 6.99
N GLU A 106 -0.38 14.08 6.87
CA GLU A 106 -0.45 14.74 5.56
C GLU A 106 0.92 14.92 4.91
N GLU A 107 1.94 15.10 5.75
CA GLU A 107 3.31 15.43 5.36
C GLU A 107 4.06 14.19 4.87
N SER A 108 4.81 14.36 3.77
CA SER A 108 5.74 13.35 3.26
C SER A 108 6.89 13.13 4.24
N ASP A 109 7.40 11.90 4.29
CA ASP A 109 8.60 11.53 5.04
C ASP A 109 9.69 11.07 4.04
N PRO A 110 10.61 11.95 3.65
CA PRO A 110 11.68 11.61 2.71
C PRO A 110 12.66 10.57 3.26
N GLU A 111 12.87 10.53 4.58
CA GLU A 111 13.80 9.58 5.21
C GLU A 111 13.25 8.16 5.09
N LEU A 112 11.95 7.98 5.36
CA LEU A 112 11.26 6.72 5.13
C LEU A 112 11.41 6.24 3.69
N LEU A 113 11.18 7.11 2.71
CA LEU A 113 11.29 6.76 1.29
C LEU A 113 12.72 6.41 0.86
N ALA A 114 13.73 6.86 1.61
CA ALA A 114 15.12 6.51 1.38
C ALA A 114 15.49 5.11 1.89
N LYS A 115 14.74 4.54 2.85
CA LYS A 115 15.04 3.21 3.44
C LYS A 115 14.92 2.06 2.46
N THR A 116 15.79 1.08 2.62
CA THR A 116 15.76 -0.22 1.94
C THR A 116 14.67 -1.11 2.52
N ILE A 117 14.28 -2.15 1.78
CA ILE A 117 13.27 -3.08 2.28
C ILE A 117 13.79 -3.83 3.52
N ASP A 118 15.08 -4.18 3.56
CA ASP A 118 15.69 -4.91 4.68
C ASP A 118 15.68 -4.09 5.98
N GLU A 119 15.96 -2.79 5.91
CA GLU A 119 15.86 -1.88 7.07
C GLU A 119 14.43 -1.80 7.61
N LEU A 120 13.44 -1.81 6.72
CA LEU A 120 12.02 -1.75 7.08
C LEU A 120 11.55 -3.09 7.67
N VAL A 121 12.04 -4.22 7.15
CA VAL A 121 11.76 -5.54 7.71
C VAL A 121 12.35 -5.69 9.10
N ALA A 122 13.61 -5.28 9.31
CA ALA A 122 14.23 -5.32 10.63
C ALA A 122 13.44 -4.48 11.66
N LYS A 123 12.96 -3.30 11.25
CA LYS A 123 12.11 -2.45 12.10
C LYS A 123 10.75 -3.10 12.41
N LEU A 124 10.12 -3.74 11.44
CA LEU A 124 8.86 -4.48 11.64
C LEU A 124 9.02 -5.60 12.67
N GLU A 125 10.08 -6.38 12.59
CA GLU A 125 10.33 -7.49 13.51
C GLU A 125 10.51 -7.02 14.96
N HIS A 126 11.17 -5.88 15.15
CA HIS A 126 11.31 -5.25 16.47
C HIS A 126 9.96 -4.81 17.05
N ASN A 127 9.10 -4.18 16.24
CA ASN A 127 7.81 -3.64 16.70
C ASN A 127 6.78 -4.73 17.08
N ASN A 128 6.79 -5.89 16.41
CA ASN A 128 5.82 -6.96 16.73
C ASN A 128 6.09 -7.66 18.07
N ALA A 129 7.28 -7.46 18.67
CA ALA A 129 7.56 -7.96 20.01
C ALA A 129 6.73 -7.24 21.10
N ASP A 130 6.18 -6.05 20.80
CA ASP A 130 5.61 -5.14 21.80
C ASP A 130 4.08 -4.89 21.68
N SER A 131 3.38 -5.43 20.66
CA SER A 131 2.00 -5.02 20.37
C SER A 131 0.92 -6.10 20.64
N GLN A 132 -0.02 -5.79 21.54
CA GLN A 132 -1.33 -6.46 21.67
C GLN A 132 -2.30 -6.00 20.57
N GLN A 133 -3.03 -6.95 19.99
CA GLN A 133 -3.92 -6.74 18.84
C GLN A 133 -5.17 -5.94 19.24
N THR A 134 -5.37 -4.77 18.62
CA THR A 134 -6.64 -4.03 18.65
C THR A 134 -7.11 -3.86 17.21
N SER A 135 -8.28 -4.43 16.91
CA SER A 135 -8.97 -4.14 15.65
C SER A 135 -9.34 -2.66 15.60
N PRO A 136 -9.39 -2.02 14.42
CA PRO A 136 -10.06 -0.72 14.31
C PRO A 136 -11.53 -0.84 14.78
N PRO A 137 -12.14 0.26 15.26
CA PRO A 137 -13.56 0.28 15.64
C PRO A 137 -14.49 -0.08 14.48
#